data_AF-A0A961SLF7-F1
#
_entry.id   AF-A0A961SLF7-F1
#
_cell.length_a   1.000
_cell.length_b   1.000
_cell.length_c   1.000
_cell.angle_alpha   90.00
_cell.angle_beta   90.00
_cell.angle_gamma   90.00
#
_symmetry.space_group_name_H-M   'P 1'
#
loop_
_entity.id
_entity.type
_entity.pdbx_description
1 polymer ?
#
loop_
_entity_poly.entity_id
_entity_poly.type
_entity_poly.pdbx_seq_one_letter_code
_entity_poly.pdbx_strand_id
1 'polypeptide(L)' 'MAELLLEFFSEEIPARMQTRAQGDLARLLDEKLKAAGLDFDEIKTFATPRRLTAVVNGLPKRSPDV' A
#
# COMPACT_ATOMS: atom_id res chain seq x y z
N MET A 1 -15.43 -7.33 -4.12
CA MET A 1 -14.40 -6.66 -3.30
C MET A 1 -14.30 -5.20 -3.69
N ALA A 2 -13.61 -4.42 -2.87
CA ALA A 2 -13.18 -3.07 -3.16
C ALA A 2 -11.69 -3.05 -3.55
N GLU A 3 -11.28 -1.99 -4.24
CA GLU A 3 -9.90 -1.63 -4.51
C GLU A 3 -9.55 -0.39 -3.67
N LEU A 4 -8.37 -0.40 -3.05
CA LEU A 4 -7.82 0.77 -2.36
C LEU A 4 -6.59 1.27 -3.13
N LEU A 5 -6.67 2.51 -3.62
CA LEU A 5 -5.52 3.27 -4.10
C LEU A 5 -5.02 4.21 -2.98
N LEU A 6 -3.79 4.01 -2.54
CA LEU A 6 -3.10 4.90 -1.60
C LEU A 6 -1.92 5.55 -2.31
N GLU A 7 -1.87 6.88 -2.31
CA GLU A 7 -0.79 7.65 -2.94
C GLU A 7 -0.21 8.70 -1.99
N PHE A 8 1.10 8.66 -1.81
CA PHE A 8 1.87 9.71 -1.15
C PHE A 8 2.60 10.56 -2.19
N PHE A 9 2.49 11.88 -2.03
CA PHE A 9 3.24 12.85 -2.81
C PHE A 9 4.45 13.35 -2.00
N SER A 10 5.58 13.51 -2.68
CA SER A 10 6.79 14.11 -2.10
C SER A 10 7.34 15.19 -3.04
N GLU A 11 8.11 16.12 -2.47
CA GLU A 11 8.94 17.04 -3.25
C GLU A 11 10.01 16.26 -4.03
N GLU A 12 10.68 15.31 -3.35
CA GLU A 12 11.63 14.38 -3.95
C GLU A 12 11.67 13.05 -3.17
N ILE A 13 11.85 11.94 -3.88
CA ILE A 13 12.22 10.62 -3.38
C ILE A 13 13.54 10.25 -4.06
N PRO A 14 14.68 10.31 -3.36
CA PRO A 14 15.99 10.01 -3.96
C PRO A 14 16.00 8.64 -4.63
N ALA A 15 16.62 8.51 -5.80
CA ALA A 15 16.60 7.28 -6.61
C ALA A 15 16.99 6.03 -5.80
N ARG A 16 18.04 6.13 -4.97
CA ARG A 16 18.50 5.04 -4.09
C ARG A 16 17.48 4.56 -3.05
N MET A 17 16.47 5.39 -2.74
CA MET A 17 15.43 5.08 -1.75
C MET A 17 14.16 4.51 -2.37
N GLN A 18 13.94 4.68 -3.69
CA GLN A 18 12.66 4.35 -4.33
C GLN A 18 12.32 2.86 -4.22
N THR A 19 13.25 1.96 -4.57
CA THR A 19 13.05 0.50 -4.47
C THR A 19 12.78 0.07 -3.02
N ARG A 20 13.54 0.62 -2.07
CA ARG A 20 13.33 0.32 -0.65
C ARG A 20 11.97 0.83 -0.16
N ALA A 21 11.61 2.06 -0.49
CA ALA A 21 10.33 2.66 -0.10
C ALA A 21 9.14 1.86 -0.64
N GLN A 22 9.24 1.38 -1.89
CA GLN A 22 8.25 0.50 -2.50
C GLN A 22 8.09 -0.83 -1.73
N GLY A 23 9.20 -1.46 -1.35
CA GLY A 23 9.19 -2.70 -0.56
C GLY A 23 8.70 -2.50 0.87
N ASP A 24 9.14 -1.43 1.53
CA ASP A 24 8.72 -1.07 2.88
C ASP A 24 7.21 -0.77 2.93
N LEU A 25 6.67 -0.06 1.93
CA LEU A 25 5.23 0.19 1.84
C LEU A 25 4.42 -1.10 1.67
N ALA A 26 4.87 -2.03 0.82
CA ALA A 26 4.19 -3.30 0.61
C ALA A 26 4.14 -4.12 1.91
N ARG A 27 5.28 -4.22 2.61
CA ARG A 27 5.38 -4.93 3.90
C ARG A 27 4.49 -4.28 4.97
N LEU A 28 4.55 -2.95 5.11
CA LEU A 28 3.77 -2.24 6.10
C LEU A 28 2.26 -2.36 5.85
N LEU A 29 1.82 -2.30 4.59
CA LEU A 29 0.41 -2.50 4.27
C LEU A 29 -0.06 -3.93 4.56
N ASP A 30 0.72 -4.95 4.18
CA ASP A 30 0.42 -6.35 4.48
C ASP A 30 0.24 -6.57 5.99
N GLU A 31 1.22 -6.12 6.79
CA GLU A 31 1.20 -6.24 8.25
C GLU A 31 -0.01 -5.52 8.87
N LYS A 32 -0.29 -4.28 8.44
CA LYS A 32 -1.35 -3.46 9.02
C LYS A 32 -2.75 -3.93 8.63
N LEU A 33 -2.95 -4.37 7.39
CA LEU A 33 -4.23 -4.90 6.94
C LEU A 33 -4.56 -6.22 7.64
N LYS A 34 -3.59 -7.13 7.76
CA LYS A 34 -3.75 -8.37 8.53
C LYS A 34 -4.02 -8.11 10.00
N ALA A 35 -3.30 -7.18 10.63
CA ALA A 35 -3.53 -6.80 12.02
C ALA A 35 -4.92 -6.19 12.24
N ALA A 36 -5.51 -5.57 11.21
CA ALA A 36 -6.88 -5.06 11.22
C ALA A 36 -7.94 -6.13 10.88
N GLY A 37 -7.55 -7.39 10.65
CA GLY A 37 -8.46 -8.47 10.26
C GLY A 37 -9.06 -8.28 8.86
N LEU A 38 -8.35 -7.59 7.96
CA LEU A 38 -8.80 -7.33 6.60
C LEU A 38 -8.05 -8.25 5.62
N ASP A 39 -8.78 -9.19 5.04
CA ASP A 39 -8.28 -10.00 3.94
C ASP A 39 -8.18 -9.18 2.65
N PHE A 40 -7.20 -9.52 1.81
CA PHE A 40 -6.96 -8.91 0.51
C PHE A 40 -6.29 -9.93 -0.42
N ASP A 41 -6.42 -9.72 -1.73
CA ASP A 41 -5.89 -10.62 -2.75
C ASP A 41 -4.45 -10.29 -3.12
N GLU A 42 -4.15 -8.99 -3.27
CA GLU A 42 -2.87 -8.53 -3.80
C GLU A 42 -2.55 -7.11 -3.33
N ILE A 43 -1.27 -6.85 -3.06
CA ILE A 43 -0.72 -5.50 -2.88
C ILE A 43 0.33 -5.26 -3.98
N LYS A 44 0.10 -4.24 -4.81
CA LYS A 44 1.07 -3.74 -5.79
C LYS A 44 1.55 -2.37 -5.36
N THR A 45 2.86 -2.18 -5.27
CA THR A 45 3.46 -0.88 -4.93
C THR A 45 4.27 -0.33 -6.10
N PHE A 46 4.36 1.00 -6.19
CA PHE A 46 5.07 1.73 -7.23
C PHE A 46 5.81 2.92 -6.61
N ALA A 47 6.98 3.25 -7.15
CA ALA A 47 7.70 4.45 -6.78
C ALA A 47 8.14 5.22 -8.03
N THR A 48 8.08 6.54 -7.92
CA THR A 48 8.67 7.50 -8.85
C THR A 48 9.45 8.53 -8.04
N PRO A 49 10.20 9.47 -8.65
CA PRO A 49 10.90 10.51 -7.91
C PRO A 49 10.01 11.42 -7.05
N ARG A 50 8.68 11.40 -7.21
CA ARG A 50 7.77 12.28 -6.46
C ARG A 50 6.51 11.59 -5.92
N ARG A 51 6.36 10.29 -6.16
CA ARG A 51 5.17 9.52 -5.77
C ARG A 51 5.58 8.17 -5.22
N LEU A 52 4.93 7.76 -4.15
CA LEU A 52 4.97 6.40 -3.64
C LEU A 52 3.52 5.92 -3.50
N THR A 53 3.18 4.85 -4.22
CA THR A 53 1.79 4.44 -4.42
C THR A 53 1.63 2.96 -4.09
N ALA A 54 0.47 2.59 -3.57
CA ALA A 54 0.03 1.21 -3.42
C ALA A 54 -1.39 1.04 -3.98
N VAL A 55 -1.62 -0.09 -4.64
CA VAL A 55 -2.93 -0.59 -5.03
C VAL A 55 -3.16 -1.89 -4.27
N VAL A 56 -4.21 -1.93 -3.46
CA VAL A 56 -4.63 -3.13 -2.72
C VAL A 56 -5.94 -3.62 -3.31
N ASN A 57 -5.90 -4.82 -3.87
CA ASN A 57 -7.06 -5.50 -4.45
C ASN A 57 -7.64 -6.49 -3.45
N GLY A 58 -8.95 -6.75 -3.58
CA GLY A 58 -9.57 -7.83 -2.82
C GLY A 58 -10.02 -7.43 -1.42
N LEU A 59 -10.04 -6.14 -1.08
CA LEU A 59 -10.49 -5.72 0.26
C LEU A 59 -12.00 -5.94 0.43
N PRO A 60 -12.45 -6.22 1.67
CA PRO A 60 -13.87 -6.26 1.99
C PRO A 60 -14.48 -4.86 1.83
N LYS A 61 -15.74 -4.79 1.39
CA LYS A 61 -16.45 -3.51 1.20
C LYS A 61 -16.72 -2.75 2.50
N ARG A 62 -16.61 -3.44 3.64
CA ARG A 62 -16.84 -2.92 4.98
C ARG A 62 -15.91 -3.66 5.93
N SER A 63 -15.40 -2.96 6.94
CA SER A 63 -14.69 -3.59 8.04
C SER A 63 -15.61 -4.53 8.84
N PRO A 64 -15.06 -5.52 9.55
CA PRO A 64 -15.84 -6.36 10.45
C PRO A 64 -16.64 -5.51 11.45
N ASP A 65 -17.87 -5.94 11.75
CA ASP A 65 -18.61 -5.42 12.91
C ASP A 65 -17.86 -5.89 14.17
N VAL A 66 -17.37 -4.93 14.96
CA VAL A 66 -16.51 -5.17 16.14
C VAL A 66 -17.19 -6.06 17.18
#